data_AF-G2G8L9-F1
#
_entry.id   AF-G2G8L9-F1
#
_cell.length_a   1.000
_cell.length_b   1.000
_cell.length_c   1.000
_cell.angle_alpha   90.00
_cell.angle_beta   90.00
_cell.angle_gamma   90.00
#
_symmetry.space_group_name_H-M   'P 1'
#
loop_
_entity.id
_entity.type
_entity.pdbx_description
1 polymer ?
#
loop_
_entity_poly.entity_id
_entity_poly.type
_entity_poly.pdbx_seq_one_letter_code
_entity_poly.pdbx_strand_id
1 'polypeptide(L)'
;MTTRAKFRCDTETLRRWGPDDQQVTRSYDFSAVYDSETPEDQRFVKATPTGSLTIQVDNPAVRFVPGQAYYLDITPAVVDGAETG
;
A
#
# COMPACT_ATOMS: atom_id res chain seq x y z
N MET A 1 2.51 16.47 -9.60
CA MET A 1 1.33 16.51 -8.69
C MET A 1 1.25 15.18 -7.98
N THR A 2 0.88 15.17 -6.70
CA THR A 2 0.70 13.93 -5.92
C THR A 2 -0.74 13.48 -6.04
N THR A 3 -0.95 12.19 -6.32
CA THR A 3 -2.28 11.56 -6.28
C THR A 3 -2.38 10.74 -5.00
N ARG A 4 -3.31 11.11 -4.11
CA ARG A 4 -3.58 10.40 -2.86
C ARG A 4 -4.73 9.42 -3.04
N ALA A 5 -4.56 8.21 -2.52
CA ALA A 5 -5.56 7.16 -2.47
C ALA A 5 -5.69 6.61 -1.05
N LYS A 6 -6.86 6.08 -0.69
CA LYS A 6 -7.09 5.42 0.60
C LYS A 6 -7.18 3.91 0.40
N PHE A 7 -6.45 3.17 1.20
CA PHE A 7 -6.38 1.70 1.13
C PHE A 7 -6.55 1.11 2.53
N ARG A 8 -7.35 0.06 2.66
CA ARG A 8 -7.47 -0.71 3.90
C ARG A 8 -6.50 -1.88 3.84
N CYS A 9 -5.73 -2.09 4.91
CA CYS A 9 -5.00 -3.34 5.09
C CYS A 9 -6.01 -4.44 5.38
N ASP A 10 -6.13 -5.43 4.52
CA ASP A 10 -7.07 -6.54 4.71
C ASP A 10 -6.41 -7.69 5.47
N THR A 11 -5.14 -7.98 5.18
CA THR A 11 -4.41 -9.12 5.74
C THR A 11 -2.97 -8.75 6.11
N GLU A 12 -2.45 -9.46 7.10
CA GLU A 12 -1.03 -9.58 7.36
C GLU A 12 -0.68 -11.06 7.34
N THR A 13 0.34 -11.43 6.57
CA THR A 13 0.90 -12.77 6.53
C THR A 13 2.36 -12.72 6.99
N LEU A 14 2.69 -13.55 7.97
CA LEU A 14 4.04 -13.72 8.47
C LEU A 14 4.69 -14.94 7.85
N ARG A 15 5.83 -14.77 7.20
CA ARG A 15 6.66 -15.86 6.72
C ARG A 15 7.97 -15.89 7.49
N ARG A 16 8.09 -16.86 8.40
CA ARG A 16 9.32 -17.14 9.14
C ARG A 16 10.12 -18.21 8.39
N TRP A 17 11.40 -17.96 8.12
CA TRP A 17 12.29 -18.90 7.45
C TRP A 17 13.47 -19.38 8.33
N GLY A 18 13.56 -18.89 9.57
CA GLY A 18 14.49 -19.38 10.58
C GLY A 18 14.08 -19.00 12.01
N PRO A 19 14.84 -19.42 13.02
CA PRO A 19 14.49 -19.21 14.42
C PRO A 19 14.63 -17.74 14.88
N ASP A 20 15.44 -16.94 14.19
CA ASP A 20 15.66 -15.52 14.52
C ASP A 20 14.46 -14.65 14.09
N ASP A 21 14.13 -13.63 14.88
CA ASP A 21 13.09 -12.65 14.54
C ASP A 21 13.48 -11.74 13.36
N GLN A 22 14.77 -11.65 13.02
CA GLN A 22 15.23 -11.04 11.77
C GLN A 22 14.92 -11.89 10.53
N GLN A 23 14.56 -13.17 10.72
CA GLN A 23 14.22 -14.11 9.64
C GLN A 23 12.70 -14.21 9.45
N VAL A 24 12.02 -13.07 9.63
CA VAL A 24 10.57 -12.93 9.45
C VAL A 24 10.30 -11.88 8.39
N THR A 25 9.60 -12.30 7.34
CA THR A 25 9.08 -11.41 6.31
C THR A 25 7.60 -11.19 6.54
N ARG A 26 7.14 -9.94 6.37
CA ARG A 26 5.72 -9.59 6.47
C ARG A 26 5.18 -9.26 5.09
N SER A 27 4.08 -9.91 4.70
CA SER A 27 3.32 -9.58 3.52
C SER A 27 2.00 -8.98 3.94
N TYR A 28 1.59 -7.90 3.28
CA TYR A 28 0.33 -7.23 3.55
C TYR A 28 -0.43 -7.06 2.24
N ASP A 29 -1.72 -7.40 2.25
CA ASP A 29 -2.63 -7.10 1.16
C ASP A 29 -3.54 -5.94 1.55
N PHE A 30 -3.77 -5.06 0.59
CA PHE A 30 -4.64 -3.91 0.74
C PHE A 30 -5.65 -3.83 -0.39
N SER A 31 -6.84 -3.35 -0.06
CA SER A 31 -7.88 -2.99 -1.01
C SER A 31 -8.14 -1.49 -0.98
N ALA A 32 -8.38 -0.92 -2.15
CA ALA A 32 -8.77 0.48 -2.26
C ALA A 32 -10.11 0.70 -1.56
N VAL A 33 -10.20 1.77 -0.77
CA VAL A 33 -11.40 2.21 -0.07
C VAL A 33 -11.94 3.45 -0.77
N TYR A 34 -13.26 3.54 -0.84
CA TYR A 34 -13.96 4.74 -1.26
C TYR A 34 -15.08 5.00 -0.27
N ASP A 35 -15.06 6.20 0.28
CA ASP A 35 -16.13 6.75 1.07
C ASP A 35 -16.76 7.93 0.31
N SER A 36 -18.01 7.76 -0.14
CA SER A 36 -18.77 8.79 -0.84
C SER A 36 -19.04 10.03 0.02
N GLU A 37 -18.95 9.91 1.34
CA GLU A 37 -19.19 10.99 2.30
C GLU A 37 -17.91 11.78 2.61
N THR A 38 -16.74 11.29 2.17
CA THR A 38 -15.45 11.98 2.31
C THR A 38 -15.07 12.70 0.99
N PRO A 39 -15.03 14.04 0.94
CA PRO A 39 -14.75 14.80 -0.29
C PRO A 39 -13.38 14.51 -0.94
N GLU A 40 -12.42 13.98 -0.16
CA GLU A 40 -11.09 13.58 -0.63
C GLU A 40 -11.14 12.34 -1.55
N ASP A 41 -12.02 11.37 -1.25
CA ASP A 41 -12.11 10.10 -1.97
C ASP A 41 -12.73 10.27 -3.37
N GLN A 42 -13.55 11.31 -3.57
CA GLN A 42 -14.13 11.68 -4.86
C GLN A 42 -13.10 12.21 -5.88
N ARG A 43 -11.88 12.55 -5.42
CA ARG A 43 -10.78 13.00 -6.31
C ARG A 43 -10.00 11.84 -6.92
N PHE A 44 -9.99 10.67 -6.28
CA PHE A 44 -9.20 9.52 -6.71
C PHE A 44 -9.94 8.66 -7.75
N VAL A 45 -11.25 8.44 -7.58
CA VAL A 45 -12.09 7.68 -8.50
C VAL A 45 -13.49 8.31 -8.63
N LYS A 46 -14.07 8.28 -9.84
CA LYS A 46 -15.44 8.76 -10.11
C LYS A 46 -16.54 7.71 -9.82
N ALA A 47 -16.15 6.49 -9.48
CA ALA A 47 -17.02 5.33 -9.24
C ALA A 47 -16.33 4.37 -8.23
N THR A 48 -16.92 3.20 -7.95
CA THR A 48 -16.37 2.18 -7.04
C THR A 48 -14.88 1.93 -7.33
N PRO A 49 -13.98 2.13 -6.35
CA PRO A 49 -12.55 1.99 -6.56
C PRO A 49 -12.22 0.52 -6.80
N THR A 50 -11.44 0.27 -7.84
CA THR A 50 -10.78 -1.01 -8.03
C THR A 50 -9.29 -0.79 -7.85
N GLY A 51 -8.69 -1.43 -6.85
CA GLY A 51 -7.26 -1.34 -6.60
C GLY A 51 -6.84 -2.33 -5.54
N SER A 52 -5.75 -3.03 -5.79
CA SER A 52 -5.07 -3.88 -4.83
C SER A 52 -3.61 -3.46 -4.73
N LEU A 53 -3.07 -3.55 -3.52
CA LEU A 53 -1.64 -3.40 -3.27
C LEU A 53 -1.20 -4.59 -2.43
N THR A 54 -0.19 -5.31 -2.90
CA THR A 54 0.48 -6.35 -2.12
C THR A 54 1.91 -5.89 -1.91
N ILE A 55 2.32 -5.76 -0.65
CA ILE A 55 3.69 -5.37 -0.29
C ILE A 55 4.31 -6.41 0.62
N GLN A 56 5.58 -6.70 0.36
CA GLN A 56 6.41 -7.50 1.23
C GLN A 56 7.42 -6.58 1.90
N VAL A 57 7.48 -6.61 3.22
CA VAL A 57 8.34 -5.74 4.02
C VAL A 57 9.18 -6.57 4.97
N ASP A 58 10.48 -6.34 4.92
CA ASP A 58 11.51 -6.92 5.79
C ASP A 58 11.98 -5.94 6.87
N ASN A 59 11.77 -4.62 6.67
CA ASN A 59 12.05 -3.61 7.69
C ASN A 59 11.12 -3.82 8.91
N PRO A 60 11.67 -4.15 10.10
CA PRO A 60 10.87 -4.43 11.29
C PRO A 60 10.17 -3.19 11.86
N ALA A 61 10.56 -1.97 11.49
CA ALA A 61 9.90 -0.75 11.93
C ALA A 61 8.59 -0.48 11.18
N VAL A 62 8.39 -1.08 10.01
CA VAL A 62 7.20 -0.87 9.18
C VAL A 62 6.13 -1.88 9.57
N ARG A 63 4.97 -1.37 10.01
CA ARG A 63 3.84 -2.18 10.45
C ARG A 63 2.53 -1.57 9.95
N PHE A 64 1.67 -2.43 9.44
CA PHE A 64 0.29 -2.10 9.12
C PHE A 64 -0.62 -3.02 9.93
N VAL A 65 -1.79 -2.51 10.31
CA VAL A 65 -2.76 -3.22 11.14
C VAL A 65 -3.93 -3.63 10.24
N PRO A 66 -4.24 -4.94 10.13
CA PRO A 66 -5.42 -5.39 9.42
C PRO A 66 -6.70 -4.70 9.94
N GLY A 67 -7.56 -4.28 9.02
CA GLY A 67 -8.76 -3.49 9.26
C GLY A 67 -8.55 -1.98 9.27
N GLN A 68 -7.31 -1.48 9.40
CA GLN A 68 -7.02 -0.04 9.36
C GLN A 68 -6.87 0.48 7.93
N ALA A 69 -7.29 1.72 7.71
CA ALA A 69 -7.10 2.45 6.47
C ALA A 69 -5.85 3.33 6.53
N TYR A 70 -5.12 3.36 5.41
CA TYR A 70 -3.90 4.12 5.20
C TYR A 70 -4.00 4.92 3.91
N TYR A 71 -3.24 6.01 3.85
CA TYR A 71 -3.10 6.77 2.61
C TYR A 71 -1.89 6.27 1.81
N LEU A 72 -2.11 6.06 0.52
CA LEU A 72 -1.09 5.83 -0.47
C LEU A 72 -0.92 7.12 -1.27
N ASP A 73 0.26 7.73 -1.18
CA ASP A 73 0.63 8.89 -1.98
C ASP A 73 1.48 8.45 -3.16
N ILE A 74 0.96 8.65 -4.37
CA ILE A 74 1.65 8.33 -5.61
C ILE A 74 2.22 9.62 -6.18
N THR A 75 3.55 9.67 -6.27
CA THR A 75 4.30 10.76 -6.90
C THR A 75 5.12 10.23 -8.07
N PRO A 76 5.27 10.98 -9.17
CA PRO A 76 6.22 10.63 -10.21
C PRO A 76 7.62 10.41 -9.62
N ALA A 77 8.22 9.27 -9.94
CA ALA A 77 9.60 8.98 -9.62
C ALA A 77 10.47 9.19 -10.86
N VAL A 78 11.70 9.66 -10.67
CA VAL A 78 12.70 9.63 -11.73
C VAL A 78 13.12 8.17 -11.91
N VAL A 79 13.00 7.65 -13.13
CA VAL A 79 13.62 6.38 -13.51
C VAL A 79 15.07 6.68 -13.87
N ASP A 80 16.00 6.32 -12.99
CA ASP A 80 17.42 6.38 -13.32
C ASP A 80 17.71 5.34 -14.41
N GLY A 81 18.11 5.78 -15.61
CA GLY A 81 18.63 4.92 -16.68
C GLY A 81 17.75 4.68 -17.90
N ALA A 82 16.68 5.45 -18.12
CA ALA A 82 16.05 5.47 -19.45
C ALA A 82 16.94 6.29 -20.42
N GLU A 83 17.86 5.61 -21.10
CA GLU A 83 18.49 6.15 -22.30
C GLU A 83 17.38 6.53 -23.29
N THR A 84 17.21 7.82 -23.51
CA THR A 84 16.37 8.36 -24.57
C THR A 84 16.94 7.90 -25.91
N GLY A 85 16.28 6.93 -26.53
CA GLY A 85 16.44 6.63 -27.95
C GLY A 85 15.80 7.69 -28.83
#